data_AF-A0A4Q1CQP4-F1
#
_entry.id   AF-A0A4Q1CQP4-F1
#
_cell.length_a   1.000
_cell.length_b   1.000
_cell.length_c   1.000
_cell.angle_alpha   90.00
_cell.angle_beta   90.00
_cell.angle_gamma   90.00
#
_symmetry.space_group_name_H-M   'P 1'
#
loop_
_entity.id
_entity.type
_entity.pdbx_description
1 polymer ?
#
loop_
_entity_poly.entity_id
_entity_poly.type
_entity_poly.pdbx_seq_one_letter_code
_entity_poly.pdbx_strand_id
1 'polypeptide(L)'
;MVSSLAAECYQFDRFRDDVSLYNTLVSIVQRLQRSLEIENPVSAGVWLTGREENRNQVARLKAQLELIVPKLNILFEPNCTVEKARGAWDWVFNHQYWGEVREEALAASVREDVEAPQIYQLRIRCELARGGEHGEIYGQYRTAQYPLPKGVGLKFTVAATNVPQPYEIAWHIQNSGDEASAAGQLTWDRYNQAECWTSTKYKGLHRMTCEIRRHGAVVAKAHHVVRVRGMWR
;
A
#
# COMPACT_ATOMS: atom_id res chain seq x y z
N MET A 1 8.86 -3.79 -20.36
CA MET A 1 9.64 -4.38 -19.25
C MET A 1 8.77 -5.32 -18.44
N VAL A 2 7.72 -4.85 -17.74
CA VAL A 2 6.84 -5.72 -16.93
C VAL A 2 6.13 -6.78 -17.77
N SER A 3 5.57 -6.41 -18.92
CA SER A 3 4.94 -7.36 -19.84
C SER A 3 5.89 -8.44 -20.36
N SER A 4 7.14 -8.07 -20.68
CA SER A 4 8.19 -9.00 -21.10
C SER A 4 8.52 -10.00 -20.00
N LEU A 5 8.71 -9.52 -18.76
CA LEU A 5 8.94 -10.36 -17.59
C LEU A 5 7.75 -11.29 -17.31
N ALA A 6 6.53 -10.77 -17.42
CA ALA A 6 5.32 -11.58 -17.21
C ALA A 6 5.24 -12.71 -18.23
N ALA A 7 5.53 -12.45 -19.51
CA ALA A 7 5.56 -13.49 -20.54
C ALA A 7 6.68 -14.52 -20.31
N GLU A 8 7.87 -14.07 -19.90
CA GLU A 8 9.02 -14.94 -19.60
C GLU A 8 8.78 -15.84 -18.37
N CYS A 9 8.15 -15.29 -17.33
CA CYS A 9 8.07 -15.90 -16.01
C CYS A 9 6.67 -16.46 -15.66
N TYR A 10 5.74 -16.47 -16.61
CA TYR A 10 4.36 -16.88 -16.34
C TYR A 10 4.31 -18.31 -15.78
N GLN A 11 3.62 -18.47 -14.66
CA GLN A 11 3.36 -19.76 -14.02
C GLN A 11 1.86 -20.03 -14.04
N PHE A 12 1.46 -21.07 -14.76
CA PHE A 12 0.07 -21.48 -14.90
C PHE A 12 -0.35 -22.38 -13.73
N ASP A 13 -1.49 -22.06 -13.12
CA ASP A 13 -2.26 -22.95 -12.28
C ASP A 13 -3.63 -23.20 -12.92
N ARG A 14 -4.06 -24.47 -12.91
CA ARG A 14 -5.28 -24.91 -13.60
C ARG A 14 -6.58 -24.42 -12.96
N PHE A 15 -6.55 -24.14 -11.66
CA PHE A 15 -7.76 -23.95 -10.87
C PHE A 15 -7.82 -22.58 -10.18
N ARG A 16 -6.68 -21.90 -10.05
CA ARG A 16 -6.56 -20.67 -9.27
C ARG A 16 -5.71 -19.62 -9.98
N ASP A 17 -6.38 -18.59 -10.49
CA ASP A 17 -5.72 -17.43 -11.11
C ASP A 17 -4.83 -16.68 -10.11
N ASP A 18 -5.20 -16.65 -8.85
CA ASP A 18 -4.44 -15.98 -7.80
C ASP A 18 -3.15 -16.73 -7.43
N VAL A 19 -3.16 -18.07 -7.51
CA VAL A 19 -1.96 -18.92 -7.46
C VAL A 19 -1.08 -18.66 -8.69
N SER A 20 -1.67 -18.60 -9.89
CA SER A 20 -0.93 -18.30 -11.13
C SER A 20 -0.21 -16.95 -11.02
N LEU A 21 -0.91 -15.93 -10.54
CA LEU A 21 -0.34 -14.60 -10.32
C LEU A 21 0.78 -14.65 -9.28
N TYR A 22 0.54 -15.23 -8.10
CA TYR A 22 1.55 -15.33 -7.03
C TYR A 22 2.82 -16.05 -7.51
N ASN A 23 2.68 -17.22 -8.13
CA ASN A 23 3.81 -18.00 -8.64
C ASN A 23 4.56 -17.25 -9.74
N THR A 24 3.85 -16.50 -10.59
CA THR A 24 4.46 -15.62 -11.59
C THR A 24 5.29 -14.53 -10.91
N LEU A 25 4.78 -13.88 -9.86
CA LEU A 25 5.54 -12.87 -9.10
C LEU A 25 6.78 -13.46 -8.44
N VAL A 26 6.68 -14.65 -7.84
CA VAL A 26 7.83 -15.39 -7.28
C VAL A 26 8.87 -15.69 -8.36
N SER A 27 8.43 -16.18 -9.52
CA SER A 27 9.31 -16.48 -10.66
C SER A 27 10.01 -15.22 -11.19
N ILE A 28 9.31 -14.08 -11.25
CA ILE A 28 9.91 -12.79 -11.62
C ILE A 28 10.99 -12.39 -10.61
N VAL A 29 10.73 -12.50 -9.30
CA VAL A 29 11.73 -12.17 -8.26
C VAL A 29 12.98 -13.03 -8.42
N GLN A 30 12.82 -14.35 -8.55
CA GLN A 30 13.94 -15.28 -8.73
C GLN A 30 14.71 -14.98 -10.02
N ARG A 31 14.00 -14.63 -11.11
CA ARG A 31 14.64 -14.25 -12.37
C ARG A 31 15.46 -12.97 -12.25
N LEU A 32 14.93 -11.96 -11.55
CA LEU A 32 15.60 -10.68 -11.31
C LEU A 32 16.73 -10.77 -10.28
N GLN A 33 16.75 -11.78 -9.41
CA GLN A 33 17.91 -12.08 -8.54
C GLN A 33 19.11 -12.56 -9.35
N ARG A 34 18.90 -13.25 -10.47
CA ARG A 34 19.98 -13.73 -11.34
C ARG A 34 20.51 -12.64 -12.27
N SER A 35 19.63 -11.82 -12.83
CA SER A 35 20.01 -10.68 -13.67
C SER A 35 18.87 -9.69 -13.78
N LEU A 36 19.21 -8.39 -13.69
CA LEU A 36 18.29 -7.28 -13.94
C LEU A 36 18.12 -6.99 -15.43
N GLU A 37 18.78 -7.73 -16.31
CA GLU A 37 18.75 -7.49 -17.75
C GLU A 37 17.53 -8.16 -18.40
N ILE A 38 16.78 -7.35 -19.14
CA ILE A 38 15.56 -7.75 -19.84
C ILE A 38 15.74 -7.50 -21.32
N GLU A 39 15.74 -8.57 -22.10
CA GLU A 39 15.82 -8.50 -23.56
C GLU A 39 14.48 -8.03 -24.16
N ASN A 40 14.55 -7.34 -25.29
CA ASN A 40 13.37 -6.96 -26.04
C ASN A 40 12.81 -8.19 -26.77
N PRO A 41 11.57 -8.61 -26.48
CA PRO A 41 10.99 -9.84 -27.06
C PRO A 41 10.77 -9.76 -28.58
N VAL A 42 10.84 -8.57 -29.18
CA VAL A 42 10.62 -8.35 -30.63
C VAL A 42 11.95 -8.07 -31.36
N SER A 43 13.04 -7.81 -30.64
CA SER A 43 14.32 -7.40 -31.23
C SER A 43 15.48 -8.02 -30.46
N ALA A 44 15.91 -9.20 -30.93
CA ALA A 44 17.03 -9.92 -30.33
C ALA A 44 18.30 -9.06 -30.26
N GLY A 45 19.03 -9.15 -29.15
CA GLY A 45 20.22 -8.37 -28.86
C GLY A 45 19.98 -6.92 -28.41
N VAL A 46 18.72 -6.47 -28.38
CA VAL A 46 18.35 -5.15 -27.84
C VAL A 46 17.81 -5.31 -26.42
N TRP A 47 18.40 -4.60 -25.46
CA TRP A 47 18.01 -4.69 -24.06
C TRP A 47 17.10 -3.54 -23.66
N LEU A 48 15.93 -3.84 -23.09
CA LEU A 48 15.04 -2.83 -22.51
C LEU A 48 15.72 -2.12 -21.33
N THR A 49 16.69 -2.78 -20.70
CA THR A 49 17.50 -2.29 -19.58
C THR A 49 18.87 -1.79 -20.01
N GLY A 50 19.08 -1.50 -21.29
CA GLY A 50 20.36 -0.96 -21.79
C GLY A 50 20.70 0.44 -21.25
N ARG A 51 19.71 1.18 -20.74
CA ARG A 51 19.89 2.46 -20.03
C ARG A 51 19.90 2.24 -18.52
N GLU A 52 20.77 2.97 -17.81
CA GLU A 52 20.88 2.90 -16.34
C GLU A 52 19.56 3.23 -15.64
N GLU A 53 18.81 4.21 -16.14
CA GLU A 53 17.49 4.55 -15.60
C GLU A 53 16.53 3.35 -15.62
N ASN A 54 16.47 2.61 -16.73
CA ASN A 54 15.61 1.44 -16.87
C ASN A 54 16.07 0.32 -15.94
N ARG A 55 17.38 0.11 -15.82
CA ARG A 55 17.95 -0.85 -14.86
C ARG A 55 17.58 -0.50 -13.42
N ASN A 56 17.62 0.77 -13.05
CA ASN A 56 17.19 1.27 -11.74
C ASN A 56 15.68 1.06 -11.50
N GLN A 57 14.84 1.23 -12.53
CA GLN A 57 13.42 0.92 -12.42
C GLN A 57 13.17 -0.57 -12.16
N VAL A 58 13.88 -1.46 -12.86
CA VAL A 58 13.78 -2.92 -12.65
C VAL A 58 14.29 -3.33 -11.27
N ALA A 59 15.38 -2.72 -10.78
CA ALA A 59 15.88 -2.93 -9.42
C ALA A 59 14.84 -2.55 -8.37
N ARG A 60 14.14 -1.42 -8.54
CA ARG A 60 13.05 -0.99 -7.65
C ARG A 60 11.86 -1.94 -7.71
N LEU A 61 11.49 -2.39 -8.91
CA LEU A 61 10.43 -3.39 -9.08
C LEU A 61 10.77 -4.66 -8.31
N LYS A 62 11.99 -5.20 -8.48
CA LYS A 62 12.48 -6.37 -7.74
C LYS A 62 12.34 -6.16 -6.23
N ALA A 63 12.85 -5.05 -5.70
CA ALA A 63 12.80 -4.75 -4.26
C ALA A 63 11.36 -4.65 -3.73
N GLN A 64 10.44 -4.06 -4.51
CA GLN A 64 9.02 -4.02 -4.15
C GLN A 64 8.39 -5.42 -4.16
N LEU A 65 8.68 -6.24 -5.17
CA LEU A 65 8.17 -7.61 -5.24
C LEU A 65 8.70 -8.48 -4.08
N GLU A 66 9.97 -8.32 -3.70
CA GLU A 66 10.57 -9.00 -2.54
C GLU A 66 9.89 -8.62 -1.21
N LEU A 67 9.41 -7.38 -1.10
CA LEU A 67 8.60 -6.94 0.05
C LEU A 67 7.17 -7.50 0.00
N ILE A 68 6.59 -7.58 -1.19
CA ILE A 68 5.18 -7.91 -1.39
C ILE A 68 4.90 -9.42 -1.32
N VAL A 69 5.72 -10.24 -1.99
CA VAL A 69 5.49 -11.69 -2.10
C VAL A 69 5.29 -12.37 -0.74
N PRO A 70 6.09 -12.10 0.31
CA PRO A 70 5.86 -12.70 1.63
C PRO A 70 4.51 -12.37 2.26
N LYS A 71 3.93 -11.20 1.96
CA LYS A 71 2.61 -10.79 2.48
C LYS A 71 1.47 -11.61 1.86
N LEU A 72 1.69 -12.17 0.67
CA LEU A 72 0.71 -13.01 -0.01
C LEU A 72 0.72 -14.46 0.49
N ASN A 73 1.68 -14.88 1.32
CA ASN A 73 1.74 -16.25 1.84
C ASN A 73 0.48 -16.66 2.62
N ILE A 74 -0.20 -15.70 3.25
CA ILE A 74 -1.46 -15.92 3.97
C ILE A 74 -2.55 -16.52 3.08
N LEU A 75 -2.49 -16.33 1.75
CA LEU A 75 -3.45 -16.88 0.78
C LEU A 75 -3.39 -18.40 0.65
N PHE A 76 -2.31 -19.01 1.12
CA PHE A 76 -2.05 -20.45 1.01
C PHE A 76 -2.05 -21.13 2.37
N GLU A 77 -2.31 -20.39 3.45
CA GLU A 77 -2.46 -20.98 4.78
C GLU A 77 -3.82 -21.70 4.89
N PRO A 78 -3.88 -22.87 5.57
CA PRO A 78 -5.14 -23.62 5.72
C PRO A 78 -6.26 -22.85 6.43
N ASN A 79 -5.91 -21.82 7.20
CA ASN A 79 -6.83 -20.97 7.96
C ASN A 79 -7.06 -19.60 7.30
N CYS A 80 -6.77 -19.48 5.99
CA CYS A 80 -7.03 -18.27 5.24
C CYS A 80 -8.54 -18.05 5.12
N THR A 81 -9.01 -16.93 5.67
CA THR A 81 -10.41 -16.48 5.52
C THR A 81 -10.50 -15.49 4.37
N VAL A 82 -11.73 -15.22 3.90
CA VAL A 82 -11.98 -14.22 2.85
C VAL A 82 -11.43 -12.85 3.27
N GLU A 83 -11.55 -12.47 4.54
CA GLU A 83 -11.06 -11.20 5.07
C GLU A 83 -9.54 -11.13 5.04
N LYS A 84 -8.85 -12.22 5.40
CA LYS A 84 -7.38 -12.31 5.33
C LYS A 84 -6.90 -12.21 3.89
N ALA A 85 -7.55 -12.94 2.98
CA ALA A 85 -7.20 -12.93 1.57
C ALA A 85 -7.40 -11.56 0.93
N ARG A 86 -8.55 -10.93 1.18
CA ARG A 86 -8.83 -9.56 0.73
C ARG A 86 -7.87 -8.56 1.34
N GLY A 87 -7.54 -8.68 2.62
CA GLY A 87 -6.58 -7.80 3.28
C GLY A 87 -5.17 -7.89 2.66
N ALA A 88 -4.75 -9.08 2.26
CA ALA A 88 -3.49 -9.27 1.54
C ALA A 88 -3.53 -8.58 0.17
N TRP A 89 -4.59 -8.79 -0.62
CA TRP A 89 -4.74 -8.17 -1.92
C TRP A 89 -4.96 -6.66 -1.87
N ASP A 90 -5.67 -6.14 -0.87
CA ASP A 90 -5.79 -4.69 -0.61
C ASP A 90 -4.41 -4.07 -0.38
N TRP A 91 -3.57 -4.73 0.39
CA TRP A 91 -2.23 -4.22 0.66
C TRP A 91 -1.35 -4.24 -0.60
N VAL A 92 -1.46 -5.27 -1.45
CA VAL A 92 -0.69 -5.38 -2.70
C VAL A 92 -1.15 -4.39 -3.77
N PHE A 93 -2.45 -4.37 -4.07
CA PHE A 93 -2.99 -3.55 -5.16
C PHE A 93 -3.30 -2.13 -4.72
N ASN A 94 -3.52 -1.91 -3.43
CA ASN A 94 -3.82 -0.60 -2.85
C ASN A 94 -4.92 0.13 -3.64
N HIS A 95 -6.01 -0.59 -3.89
CA HIS A 95 -7.11 -0.15 -4.74
C HIS A 95 -8.44 -0.26 -4.01
N GLN A 96 -9.30 0.76 -4.15
CA GLN A 96 -10.57 0.91 -3.43
C GLN A 96 -11.49 -0.31 -3.53
N TYR A 97 -11.46 -1.01 -4.68
CA TYR A 97 -12.16 -2.30 -4.89
C TYR A 97 -11.98 -3.28 -3.73
N TRP A 98 -10.78 -3.36 -3.15
CA TRP A 98 -10.49 -4.32 -2.09
C TRP A 98 -11.07 -3.88 -0.73
N GLY A 99 -11.20 -2.57 -0.49
CA GLY A 99 -11.75 -1.99 0.72
C GLY A 99 -13.27 -1.87 0.79
N GLU A 100 -13.98 -1.88 -0.35
CA GLU A 100 -15.43 -1.63 -0.42
C GLU A 100 -16.30 -2.81 0.05
N VAL A 101 -15.86 -4.07 -0.12
CA VAL A 101 -16.72 -5.27 0.10
C VAL A 101 -16.76 -5.74 1.56
N ARG A 102 -16.73 -4.82 2.53
CA ARG A 102 -17.08 -5.16 3.92
C ARG A 102 -18.58 -5.43 4.10
N GLU A 103 -19.41 -5.00 3.16
CA GLU A 103 -20.88 -5.00 3.31
C GLU A 103 -21.54 -6.37 3.11
N GLU A 104 -21.06 -7.20 2.17
CA GLU A 104 -21.77 -8.43 1.79
C GLU A 104 -21.41 -9.67 2.65
N ALA A 105 -20.15 -9.81 3.07
CA ALA A 105 -19.70 -10.98 3.85
C ALA A 105 -20.27 -11.02 5.28
N LEU A 106 -20.61 -9.85 5.80
CA LEU A 106 -21.16 -9.67 7.15
C LEU A 106 -22.66 -10.02 7.21
N ALA A 107 -23.38 -9.89 6.08
CA ALA A 107 -24.79 -10.23 5.97
C ALA A 107 -25.06 -11.74 5.91
N ALA A 108 -24.08 -12.54 5.49
CA ALA A 108 -24.26 -13.98 5.27
C ALA A 108 -24.07 -14.87 6.52
N SER A 109 -23.58 -14.33 7.65
CA SER A 109 -23.18 -15.12 8.83
C SER A 109 -24.01 -14.90 10.10
N VAL A 110 -25.08 -14.11 10.07
CA VAL A 110 -25.88 -13.83 11.27
C VAL A 110 -27.04 -14.83 11.40
N ARG A 111 -26.86 -15.81 12.31
CA ARG A 111 -27.98 -16.49 12.97
C ARG A 111 -28.72 -15.48 13.84
N GLU A 112 -30.04 -15.59 13.86
CA GLU A 112 -30.98 -14.78 14.63
C GLU A 112 -30.51 -14.62 16.10
N ASP A 113 -30.60 -13.39 16.62
CA ASP A 113 -30.25 -12.91 17.98
C ASP A 113 -28.94 -12.09 18.17
N VAL A 114 -28.25 -11.66 17.11
CA VAL A 114 -27.19 -10.64 17.24
C VAL A 114 -27.61 -9.36 16.52
N GLU A 115 -27.64 -8.25 17.28
CA GLU A 115 -27.84 -6.88 16.80
C GLU A 115 -27.05 -6.66 15.51
N ALA A 116 -27.73 -6.20 14.45
CA ALA A 116 -27.16 -6.10 13.11
C ALA A 116 -25.75 -5.49 13.16
N PRO A 117 -24.75 -6.13 12.56
CA PRO A 117 -23.36 -5.73 12.76
C PRO A 117 -23.16 -4.30 12.27
N GLN A 118 -22.88 -3.40 13.22
CA GLN A 118 -22.73 -1.98 12.94
C GLN A 118 -21.54 -1.77 12.00
N ILE A 119 -21.80 -1.31 10.78
CA ILE A 119 -20.77 -0.98 9.81
C ILE A 119 -20.12 0.33 10.24
N TYR A 120 -18.92 0.22 10.80
CA TYR A 120 -18.14 1.40 11.18
C TYR A 120 -17.37 1.98 9.99
N GLN A 121 -17.70 3.22 9.66
CA GLN A 121 -17.06 4.01 8.62
C GLN A 121 -15.99 4.90 9.24
N LEU A 122 -14.84 5.01 8.56
CA LEU A 122 -13.78 5.93 8.89
C LEU A 122 -13.32 6.64 7.62
N ARG A 123 -13.31 7.97 7.65
CA ARG A 123 -12.73 8.79 6.60
C ARG A 123 -11.62 9.64 7.18
N ILE A 124 -10.47 9.62 6.53
CA ILE A 124 -9.34 10.50 6.86
C ILE A 124 -9.14 11.57 5.79
N ARG A 125 -8.61 12.71 6.22
CA ARG A 125 -8.25 13.83 5.36
C ARG A 125 -6.75 14.10 5.46
N CYS A 126 -6.17 14.57 4.37
CA CYS A 126 -4.81 15.11 4.33
C CYS A 126 -4.85 16.60 3.98
N GLU A 127 -4.31 17.43 4.85
CA GLU A 127 -4.12 18.87 4.67
C GLU A 127 -2.62 19.17 4.45
N LEU A 128 -2.34 20.09 3.53
CA LEU A 128 -0.99 20.49 3.15
C LEU A 128 -0.57 21.74 3.91
N ALA A 129 0.65 21.74 4.43
CA ALA A 129 1.21 22.83 5.21
C ALA A 129 2.50 23.40 4.61
N ARG A 130 2.65 24.73 4.66
CA ARG A 130 3.87 25.44 4.25
C ARG A 130 4.92 25.37 5.34
N GLY A 131 6.19 25.18 4.99
CA GLY A 131 7.29 25.18 5.95
C GLY A 131 7.46 23.87 6.75
N GLY A 132 6.80 22.79 6.33
CA GLY A 132 6.92 21.48 6.95
C GLY A 132 5.83 21.18 7.98
N GLU A 133 6.12 20.25 8.90
CA GLU A 133 5.21 19.83 9.96
C GLU A 133 4.79 21.03 10.83
N HIS A 134 3.52 21.08 11.23
CA HIS A 134 2.92 22.16 12.03
C HIS A 134 2.95 23.56 11.38
N GLY A 135 3.18 23.63 10.07
CA GLY A 135 3.12 24.87 9.30
C GLY A 135 1.70 25.36 8.99
N GLU A 136 1.62 26.47 8.24
CA GLU A 136 0.35 27.07 7.81
C GLU A 136 -0.34 26.19 6.75
N ILE A 137 -1.59 25.81 7.01
CA ILE A 137 -2.40 25.01 6.09
C ILE A 137 -2.77 25.83 4.85
N TYR A 138 -2.46 25.32 3.65
CA TYR A 138 -2.74 26.01 2.39
C TYR A 138 -3.61 25.22 1.42
N GLY A 139 -3.98 23.98 1.75
CA GLY A 139 -4.83 23.18 0.87
C GLY A 139 -5.10 21.78 1.41
N GLN A 140 -5.91 21.03 0.67
CA GLN A 140 -6.18 19.62 0.92
C GLN A 140 -5.60 18.79 -0.21
N TYR A 141 -5.09 17.62 0.15
CA TYR A 141 -4.56 16.66 -0.80
C TYR A 141 -5.50 15.46 -0.90
N ARG A 142 -5.86 15.08 -2.12
CA ARG A 142 -6.59 13.84 -2.37
C ARG A 142 -5.60 12.69 -2.55
N THR A 143 -6.00 11.51 -2.08
CA THR A 143 -5.14 10.32 -2.12
C THR A 143 -4.60 10.08 -3.53
N ALA A 144 -3.28 9.90 -3.63
CA ALA A 144 -2.51 9.66 -4.85
C ALA A 144 -2.70 10.67 -6.01
N GLN A 145 -3.28 11.86 -5.78
CA GLN A 145 -3.71 12.79 -6.83
C GLN A 145 -2.58 13.25 -7.76
N TYR A 146 -1.57 13.93 -7.23
CA TYR A 146 -0.39 14.37 -7.97
C TYR A 146 0.87 14.31 -7.08
N PRO A 147 2.08 14.11 -7.64
CA PRO A 147 3.30 14.12 -6.85
C PRO A 147 3.57 15.49 -6.19
N LEU A 148 3.76 15.50 -4.87
CA LEU A 148 4.14 16.68 -4.10
C LEU A 148 5.66 16.90 -4.16
N PRO A 149 6.13 18.15 -4.20
CA PRO A 149 7.54 18.46 -3.96
C PRO A 149 7.92 18.12 -2.52
N LYS A 150 9.23 17.99 -2.27
CA LYS A 150 9.74 17.82 -0.91
C LYS A 150 9.53 19.05 -0.04
N GLY A 151 9.50 18.86 1.28
CA GLY A 151 9.42 19.94 2.27
C GLY A 151 8.01 20.44 2.56
N VAL A 152 6.98 19.85 1.93
CA VAL A 152 5.57 20.08 2.27
C VAL A 152 5.22 19.31 3.54
N GLY A 153 4.59 20.00 4.50
CA GLY A 153 4.01 19.36 5.68
C GLY A 153 2.68 18.70 5.37
N LEU A 154 2.41 17.58 6.02
CA LEU A 154 1.21 16.76 5.84
C LEU A 154 0.54 16.61 7.19
N LYS A 155 -0.69 17.12 7.30
CA LYS A 155 -1.55 16.93 8.46
C LYS A 155 -2.64 15.92 8.12
N PHE A 156 -2.62 14.78 8.77
CA PHE A 156 -3.68 13.78 8.65
C PHE A 156 -4.63 13.88 9.82
N THR A 157 -5.93 13.83 9.57
CA THR A 157 -6.98 13.91 10.59
C THR A 157 -8.10 12.91 10.29
N VAL A 158 -8.79 12.47 11.34
CA VAL A 158 -10.08 11.78 11.20
C VAL A 158 -11.12 12.82 10.77
N ALA A 159 -11.57 12.72 9.52
CA ALA A 159 -12.52 13.65 8.92
C ALA A 159 -13.98 13.28 9.21
N ALA A 160 -14.27 12.00 9.39
CA ALA A 160 -15.57 11.48 9.81
C ALA A 160 -15.42 10.06 10.35
N THR A 161 -16.18 9.72 11.39
CA THR A 161 -16.35 8.35 11.88
C THR A 161 -17.71 8.22 12.56
N ASN A 162 -18.34 7.05 12.46
CA ASN A 162 -19.54 6.68 13.21
C ASN A 162 -19.24 5.69 14.35
N VAL A 163 -17.96 5.45 14.66
CA VAL A 163 -17.57 4.62 15.81
C VAL A 163 -17.93 5.37 17.11
N PRO A 164 -18.72 4.78 18.01
CA PRO A 164 -19.05 5.41 19.28
C PRO A 164 -17.83 5.42 20.21
N GLN A 165 -17.66 6.54 20.93
CA GLN A 165 -16.68 6.67 22.00
C GLN A 165 -17.05 5.76 23.19
N PRO A 166 -16.07 5.29 23.98
CA PRO A 166 -14.64 5.53 23.84
C PRO A 166 -14.00 4.64 22.75
N TYR A 167 -13.07 5.20 21.99
CA TYR A 167 -12.23 4.45 21.06
C TYR A 167 -10.80 5.01 21.02
N GLU A 168 -9.85 4.18 20.61
CA GLU A 168 -8.45 4.53 20.41
C GLU A 168 -8.16 4.77 18.92
N ILE A 169 -7.21 5.64 18.61
CA ILE A 169 -6.76 5.90 17.24
C ILE A 169 -5.30 5.46 17.11
N ALA A 170 -4.98 4.70 16.06
CA ALA A 170 -3.62 4.34 15.70
C ALA A 170 -3.32 4.78 14.25
N TRP A 171 -2.20 5.44 14.06
CA TRP A 171 -1.68 5.82 12.75
C TRP A 171 -0.48 4.94 12.43
N HIS A 172 -0.48 4.31 11.25
CA HIS A 172 0.63 3.52 10.74
C HIS A 172 1.14 4.12 9.43
N ILE A 173 2.41 4.51 9.44
CA ILE A 173 3.07 5.18 8.32
C ILE A 173 3.97 4.18 7.62
N GLN A 174 3.83 4.09 6.31
CA GLN A 174 4.65 3.26 5.45
C GLN A 174 5.17 4.10 4.30
N ASN A 175 6.44 4.47 4.37
CA ASN A 175 7.18 5.18 3.34
C ASN A 175 7.85 4.16 2.41
N SER A 176 8.19 4.60 1.20
CA SER A 176 8.97 3.81 0.25
C SER A 176 10.06 4.66 -0.39
N GLY A 177 10.99 4.02 -1.08
CA GLY A 177 12.08 4.67 -1.81
C GLY A 177 13.41 4.68 -1.07
N ASP A 178 14.48 4.80 -1.86
CA ASP A 178 15.87 4.66 -1.42
C ASP A 178 16.23 5.64 -0.30
N GLU A 179 15.65 6.85 -0.33
CA GLU A 179 15.92 7.89 0.66
C GLU A 179 15.32 7.56 2.03
N ALA A 180 14.07 7.06 2.05
CA ALA A 180 13.43 6.63 3.29
C ALA A 180 14.13 5.39 3.87
N SER A 181 14.56 4.47 2.99
CA SER A 181 15.35 3.29 3.38
C SER A 181 16.70 3.67 3.97
N ALA A 182 17.46 4.56 3.32
CA ALA A 182 18.75 5.02 3.80
C ALA A 182 18.64 5.77 5.14
N ALA A 183 17.52 6.46 5.36
CA ALA A 183 17.22 7.13 6.63
C ALA A 183 16.67 6.20 7.73
N GLY A 184 16.38 4.93 7.43
CA GLY A 184 15.74 4.01 8.37
C GLY A 184 14.29 4.40 8.72
N GLN A 185 13.64 5.21 7.89
CA GLN A 185 12.29 5.76 8.12
C GLN A 185 11.25 5.17 7.17
N LEU A 186 11.34 3.85 6.93
CA LEU A 186 10.36 3.12 6.12
C LEU A 186 9.01 2.97 6.83
N THR A 187 9.01 2.71 8.13
CA THR A 187 7.76 2.49 8.88
C THR A 187 7.82 3.04 10.28
N TRP A 188 6.71 3.60 10.76
CA TRP A 188 6.54 4.02 12.16
C TRP A 188 5.08 4.23 12.50
N ASP A 189 4.77 4.25 13.80
CA ASP A 189 3.40 4.34 14.30
C ASP A 189 3.21 5.53 15.27
N ARG A 190 1.97 6.00 15.39
CA ARG A 190 1.53 6.93 16.44
C ARG A 190 0.20 6.48 17.02
N TYR A 191 0.05 6.56 18.33
CA TYR A 191 -1.12 6.08 19.05
C TYR A 191 -1.79 7.20 19.81
N ASN A 192 -3.11 7.10 19.97
CA ASN A 192 -3.95 7.98 20.79
C ASN A 192 -3.87 9.47 20.42
N GLN A 193 -3.67 9.76 19.13
CA GLN A 193 -3.72 11.12 18.58
C GLN A 193 -4.77 11.23 17.47
N ALA A 194 -5.64 12.24 17.58
CA ALA A 194 -6.67 12.53 16.56
C ALA A 194 -6.08 13.04 15.24
N GLU A 195 -4.88 13.61 15.31
CA GLU A 195 -4.11 14.09 14.18
C GLU A 195 -2.74 13.43 14.12
N CYS A 196 -2.23 13.24 12.91
CA CYS A 196 -0.87 12.76 12.65
C CYS A 196 -0.16 13.72 11.70
N TRP A 197 0.92 14.33 12.19
CA TRP A 197 1.80 15.17 11.39
C TRP A 197 2.97 14.39 10.83
N THR A 198 3.29 14.66 9.57
CA THR A 198 4.52 14.21 8.89
C THR A 198 4.85 15.15 7.75
N SER A 199 5.85 14.83 6.93
CA SER A 199 6.31 15.68 5.84
C SER A 199 6.83 14.88 4.65
N THR A 200 6.87 15.52 3.49
CA THR A 200 7.36 14.96 2.21
C THR A 200 8.89 14.96 2.15
N LYS A 201 9.58 14.39 3.15
CA LYS A 201 11.05 14.41 3.22
C LYS A 201 11.72 13.50 2.18
N TYR A 202 11.10 12.37 1.90
CA TYR A 202 11.67 11.33 1.04
C TYR A 202 10.87 11.22 -0.26
N LYS A 203 11.57 11.00 -1.39
CA LYS A 203 10.91 10.65 -2.65
C LYS A 203 10.31 9.25 -2.52
N GLY A 204 9.12 9.04 -3.08
CA GLY A 204 8.47 7.74 -3.07
C GLY A 204 6.96 7.79 -2.92
N LEU A 205 6.38 6.63 -2.65
CA LEU A 205 4.98 6.46 -2.29
C LEU A 205 4.89 6.33 -0.76
N HIS A 206 4.06 7.16 -0.14
CA HIS A 206 3.88 7.21 1.31
C HIS A 206 2.44 6.85 1.63
N ARG A 207 2.22 5.83 2.44
CA ARG A 207 0.90 5.37 2.88
C ARG A 207 0.73 5.73 4.34
N MET A 208 -0.31 6.52 4.61
CA MET A 208 -0.81 6.80 5.95
C MET A 208 -2.04 5.93 6.19
N THR A 209 -2.01 5.13 7.25
CA THR A 209 -3.13 4.27 7.64
C THR A 209 -3.65 4.74 8.99
N CYS A 210 -4.95 4.95 9.12
CA CYS A 210 -5.61 5.22 10.39
C CYS A 210 -6.47 4.02 10.77
N GLU A 211 -6.32 3.53 11.99
CA GLU A 211 -7.15 2.51 12.61
C GLU A 211 -7.88 3.11 13.80
N ILE A 212 -9.18 2.84 13.92
CA ILE A 212 -9.93 3.05 15.16
C ILE A 212 -10.09 1.71 15.85
N ARG A 213 -9.72 1.65 17.14
CA ARG A 213 -9.82 0.46 17.98
C ARG A 213 -10.85 0.65 19.08
N ARG A 214 -11.68 -0.36 19.30
CA ARG A 214 -12.67 -0.41 20.39
C ARG A 214 -12.52 -1.76 21.09
N HIS A 215 -12.39 -1.73 22.42
CA HIS A 215 -12.13 -2.93 23.24
C HIS A 215 -10.93 -3.76 22.73
N GLY A 216 -9.86 -3.09 22.28
CA GLY A 216 -8.65 -3.74 21.75
C GLY A 216 -8.74 -4.23 20.30
N ALA A 217 -9.92 -4.27 19.69
CA ALA A 217 -10.12 -4.72 18.31
C ALA A 217 -10.17 -3.55 17.32
N VAL A 218 -9.56 -3.71 16.14
CA VAL A 218 -9.67 -2.72 15.04
C VAL A 218 -11.06 -2.82 14.43
N VAL A 219 -11.86 -1.77 14.63
CA VAL A 219 -13.26 -1.73 14.16
C VAL A 219 -13.41 -0.96 12.85
N ALA A 220 -12.60 0.09 12.64
CA ALA A 220 -12.59 0.87 11.41
C ALA A 220 -11.16 1.18 10.96
N LYS A 221 -10.97 1.30 9.64
CA LYS A 221 -9.65 1.55 9.04
C LYS A 221 -9.80 2.39 7.78
N ALA A 222 -8.87 3.31 7.56
CA ALA A 222 -8.81 4.13 6.36
C ALA A 222 -7.37 4.43 5.97
N HIS A 223 -7.13 4.69 4.70
CA HIS A 223 -5.79 4.92 4.17
C HIS A 223 -5.74 6.13 3.25
N HIS A 224 -4.58 6.77 3.24
CA HIS A 224 -4.31 7.91 2.40
C HIS A 224 -2.89 7.80 1.85
N VAL A 225 -2.76 7.96 0.54
CA VAL A 225 -1.50 7.78 -0.17
C VAL A 225 -1.01 9.14 -0.64
N VAL A 226 0.26 9.45 -0.39
CA VAL A 226 0.94 10.65 -0.86
C VAL A 226 2.09 10.25 -1.77
N ARG A 227 2.13 10.84 -2.96
CA ARG A 227 3.23 10.66 -3.91
C ARG A 227 4.21 11.81 -3.72
N VAL A 228 5.50 11.52 -3.52
CA VAL A 228 6.53 12.54 -3.35
C VAL A 228 7.54 12.42 -4.48
N ARG A 229 7.77 13.51 -5.21
CA ARG A 229 8.76 13.56 -6.29
C ARG A 229 10.15 13.90 -5.76
N GLY A 230 11.18 13.33 -6.39
CA GLY A 230 12.55 13.79 -6.20
C GLY A 230 12.75 15.20 -6.77
N MET A 231 13.74 15.93 -6.27
CA MET A 231 14.23 17.12 -6.96
C MET A 231 15.00 16.67 -8.20
N TRP A 232 14.73 17.29 -9.35
CA TRP A 232 15.64 17.25 -10.49
C TRP A 232 16.96 17.87 -10.03
N ARG A 233 18.05 17.11 -10.12
CA ARG A 233 19.40 17.68 -10.04
C ARG A 233 19.80 18.17 -11.40
#